data_AF-A0A3D2K1D8-F1
#
_entry.id   AF-A0A3D2K1D8-F1
#
_cell.length_a   1.000
_cell.length_b   1.000
_cell.length_c   1.000
_cell.angle_alpha   90.00
_cell.angle_beta   90.00
_cell.angle_gamma   90.00
#
_symmetry.space_group_name_H-M   'P 1'
#
loop_
_entity.id
_entity.type
_entity.pdbx_description
1 polymer ?
#
loop_
_entity_poly.entity_id
_entity_poly.type
_entity_poly.pdbx_seq_one_letter_code
_entity_poly.pdbx_strand_id
1 'polypeptide(L)'
;LGAWLAARDEIDDALEILTSSSDPRAAALAGRLLLEFKKDPAASVAQFARIENPAILAHPQVTVAYDRSLQHLNTREALTTRRQLLDRLADLNDDNLIESRARLLADEGHHQDALDLLTGHDWQLVHQQYSRTRLATQLCQVLELSTDFPPNFLGEDNLAEFGAYQEY
;
A
#
# COMPACT_ATOMS: atom_id res chain seq x y z
N LEU A 1 18.97 5.65 -16.35
CA LEU A 1 19.82 4.45 -16.23
C LEU A 1 19.33 3.51 -15.14
N GLY A 2 19.24 3.93 -13.87
CA GLY A 2 18.78 3.06 -12.77
C GLY A 2 17.42 2.38 -13.00
N ALA A 3 16.42 3.10 -13.51
CA ALA A 3 15.11 2.50 -13.85
C ALA A 3 15.20 1.41 -14.94
N TRP A 4 16.14 1.52 -15.87
CA TRP A 4 16.35 0.53 -16.93
C TRP A 4 17.04 -0.73 -16.40
N LEU A 5 17.98 -0.58 -15.46
CA LEU A 5 18.60 -1.73 -14.76
C LEU A 5 17.57 -2.48 -13.92
N ALA A 6 16.69 -1.75 -13.21
CA ALA A 6 15.60 -2.35 -12.44
C ALA A 6 14.67 -3.18 -13.33
N ALA A 7 14.37 -2.72 -14.54
CA ALA A 7 13.55 -3.45 -15.50
C ALA A 7 14.23 -4.72 -16.07
N ARG A 8 15.52 -4.90 -15.82
CA ARG A 8 16.33 -6.08 -16.19
C ARG A 8 16.63 -6.99 -14.99
N ASP A 9 15.96 -6.77 -13.85
CA ASP A 9 16.21 -7.46 -12.57
C ASP A 9 17.63 -7.26 -12.01
N GLU A 10 18.37 -6.25 -12.49
CA GLU A 10 19.67 -5.84 -11.97
C GLU A 10 19.48 -4.89 -10.78
N ILE A 11 18.87 -5.40 -9.71
CA ILE A 11 18.33 -4.58 -8.60
C ILE A 11 19.44 -3.85 -7.81
N ASP A 12 20.57 -4.51 -7.54
CA ASP A 12 21.67 -3.89 -6.77
C ASP A 12 22.28 -2.71 -7.52
N ASP A 13 22.60 -2.90 -8.80
CA ASP A 13 23.15 -1.85 -9.67
C ASP A 13 22.12 -0.72 -9.89
N ALA A 14 20.84 -1.06 -10.00
CA ALA A 14 19.77 -0.07 -10.06
C ALA A 14 19.74 0.78 -8.79
N LEU A 15 19.83 0.18 -7.61
CA LEU A 15 19.81 0.88 -6.33
C LEU A 15 21.03 1.77 -6.15
N GLU A 16 22.22 1.36 -6.56
CA GLU A 16 23.43 2.21 -6.51
C GLU A 16 23.21 3.53 -7.28
N ILE A 17 22.62 3.45 -8.48
CA ILE A 17 22.36 4.62 -9.32
C ILE A 17 21.18 5.44 -8.80
N LEU A 18 20.08 4.79 -8.38
CA LEU A 18 18.88 5.50 -7.95
C LEU A 18 19.09 6.21 -6.62
N THR A 19 19.78 5.58 -5.67
CA THR A 19 20.01 6.17 -4.34
C THR A 19 21.03 7.31 -4.37
N SER A 20 21.94 7.35 -5.34
CA SER A 20 22.87 8.47 -5.54
C SER A 20 22.23 9.67 -6.26
N SER A 21 21.04 9.52 -6.85
CA SER A 21 20.35 10.59 -7.57
C SER A 21 19.71 11.61 -6.62
N SER A 22 19.66 12.88 -7.04
CA SER A 22 18.87 13.95 -6.40
C SER A 22 17.44 14.07 -6.95
N ASP A 23 17.06 13.27 -7.96
CA ASP A 23 15.71 13.30 -8.51
C ASP A 23 14.72 12.66 -7.52
N PRO A 24 13.65 13.37 -7.09
CA PRO A 24 12.66 12.81 -6.17
C PRO A 24 11.97 11.54 -6.69
N ARG A 25 11.87 11.37 -8.01
CA ARG A 25 11.30 10.15 -8.63
C ARG A 25 12.25 8.97 -8.53
N ALA A 26 13.57 9.22 -8.54
CA ALA A 26 14.57 8.19 -8.34
C ALA A 26 14.52 7.68 -6.89
N ALA A 27 14.34 8.58 -5.92
CA ALA A 27 14.11 8.22 -4.53
C ALA A 27 12.82 7.39 -4.35
N ALA A 28 11.71 7.81 -4.97
CA ALA A 28 10.45 7.05 -4.94
C ALA A 28 10.60 5.64 -5.54
N LEU A 29 11.30 5.50 -6.67
CA LEU A 29 11.58 4.19 -7.28
C LEU A 29 12.50 3.34 -6.41
N ALA A 30 13.58 3.92 -5.87
CA ALA A 30 14.49 3.21 -4.97
C ALA A 30 13.76 2.68 -3.72
N GLY A 31 12.88 3.49 -3.11
CA GLY A 31 12.06 3.06 -1.98
C GLY A 31 11.24 1.81 -2.31
N ARG A 32 10.53 1.83 -3.45
CA ARG A 32 9.76 0.65 -3.91
C ARG A 32 10.63 -0.58 -4.11
N LEU A 33 11.80 -0.44 -4.73
CA LEU A 33 12.71 -1.57 -4.97
C LEU A 33 13.26 -2.16 -3.66
N LEU A 34 13.60 -1.30 -2.70
CA LEU A 34 14.08 -1.74 -1.37
C LEU A 34 13.01 -2.54 -0.64
N LEU A 35 11.75 -2.08 -0.69
CA LEU A 35 10.66 -2.83 -0.07
C LEU A 35 10.38 -4.15 -0.80
N GLU A 36 10.24 -4.13 -2.12
CA GLU A 36 9.75 -5.30 -2.86
C GLU A 36 10.81 -6.37 -3.07
N PHE A 37 12.06 -5.99 -3.34
CA PHE A 37 13.12 -6.93 -3.70
C PHE A 37 14.11 -7.17 -2.57
N LYS A 38 14.39 -6.15 -1.75
CA LYS A 38 15.34 -6.28 -0.62
C LYS A 38 14.64 -6.58 0.70
N LYS A 39 13.32 -6.47 0.76
CA LYS A 39 12.50 -6.64 1.98
C LYS A 39 13.02 -5.76 3.13
N ASP A 40 13.50 -4.57 2.79
CA ASP A 40 14.06 -3.61 3.73
C ASP A 40 13.14 -2.38 3.86
N PRO A 41 12.15 -2.43 4.77
CA PRO A 41 11.21 -1.32 4.96
C PRO A 41 11.90 -0.07 5.54
N ALA A 42 12.95 -0.22 6.34
CA ALA A 42 13.66 0.91 6.93
C ALA A 42 14.43 1.70 5.86
N ALA A 43 15.15 1.01 4.98
CA ALA A 43 15.81 1.64 3.85
C ALA A 43 14.78 2.24 2.87
N SER A 44 13.64 1.57 2.65
CA SER A 44 12.56 2.11 1.82
C SER A 44 12.04 3.45 2.36
N VAL A 45 11.68 3.50 3.64
CA VAL A 45 11.22 4.72 4.32
C VAL A 45 12.27 5.82 4.24
N ALA A 46 13.55 5.49 4.43
CA ALA A 46 14.64 6.46 4.30
C ALA A 46 14.71 7.07 2.88
N GLN A 47 14.42 6.31 1.82
CA GLN A 47 14.39 6.88 0.46
C GLN A 47 13.18 7.79 0.25
N PHE A 48 11.98 7.39 0.68
CA PHE A 48 10.81 8.26 0.57
C PHE A 48 10.95 9.55 1.39
N ALA A 49 11.58 9.48 2.56
CA ALA A 49 11.86 10.64 3.41
C ALA A 49 12.79 11.69 2.76
N ARG A 50 13.57 11.32 1.74
CA ARG A 50 14.41 12.25 0.96
C ARG A 50 13.63 13.08 -0.05
N ILE A 51 12.37 12.76 -0.31
CA ILE A 51 11.56 13.49 -1.28
C ILE A 51 11.10 14.81 -0.65
N GLU A 52 11.80 15.89 -0.95
CA GLU A 52 11.44 17.22 -0.43
C GLU A 52 10.33 17.89 -1.24
N ASN A 53 10.11 17.48 -2.49
CA ASN A 53 9.11 18.07 -3.38
C ASN A 53 7.69 17.69 -2.94
N PRO A 54 6.87 18.66 -2.45
CA PRO A 54 5.54 18.36 -1.92
C PRO A 54 4.58 17.79 -2.98
N ALA A 55 4.70 18.20 -4.24
CA ALA A 55 3.84 17.71 -5.31
C ALA A 55 4.12 16.24 -5.64
N ILE A 56 5.38 15.79 -5.54
CA ILE A 56 5.73 14.38 -5.71
C ILE A 56 5.24 13.55 -4.52
N LEU A 57 5.42 14.04 -3.29
CA LEU A 57 4.91 13.35 -2.09
C LEU A 57 3.38 13.26 -2.05
N ALA A 58 2.68 14.26 -2.63
CA ALA A 58 1.23 14.32 -2.72
C ALA A 58 0.65 13.51 -3.89
N HIS A 59 1.48 12.82 -4.68
CA HIS A 59 0.99 11.97 -5.75
C HIS A 59 0.52 10.61 -5.17
N PRO A 60 -0.73 10.16 -5.43
CA PRO A 60 -1.30 8.95 -4.83
C PRO A 60 -0.38 7.72 -4.91
N GLN A 61 0.22 7.46 -6.07
CA GLN A 61 1.15 6.34 -6.26
C GLN A 61 2.39 6.38 -5.35
N VAL A 62 2.91 7.58 -5.05
CA VAL A 62 4.08 7.75 -4.17
C VAL A 62 3.63 7.63 -2.72
N THR A 63 2.52 8.29 -2.36
CA THR A 63 1.95 8.27 -1.02
C THR A 63 1.61 6.84 -0.57
N VAL A 64 0.90 6.07 -1.40
CA VAL A 64 0.51 4.68 -1.10
C VAL A 64 1.75 3.78 -0.95
N ALA A 65 2.76 3.95 -1.79
CA ALA A 65 3.99 3.18 -1.67
C ALA A 65 4.78 3.53 -0.40
N TYR A 66 4.77 4.80 -0.01
CA TYR A 66 5.39 5.24 1.23
C TYR A 66 4.62 4.76 2.47
N ASP A 67 3.29 4.89 2.47
CA ASP A 67 2.39 4.36 3.49
C ASP A 67 2.62 2.87 3.73
N ARG A 68 2.69 2.08 2.64
CA ARG A 68 2.99 0.64 2.72
C ARG A 68 4.36 0.37 3.36
N SER A 69 5.37 1.16 3.02
CA SER A 69 6.71 1.00 3.61
C SER A 69 6.71 1.30 5.11
N LEU A 70 5.97 2.33 5.54
CA LEU A 70 5.78 2.66 6.94
C LEU A 70 4.96 1.59 7.68
N GLN A 71 3.93 1.02 7.04
CA GLN A 71 3.13 -0.07 7.61
C GLN A 71 4.00 -1.27 7.99
N HIS A 72 4.97 -1.63 7.14
CA HIS A 72 5.90 -2.73 7.42
C HIS A 72 6.84 -2.49 8.62
N LEU A 73 7.06 -1.24 9.04
CA LEU A 73 7.85 -0.96 10.25
C LEU A 73 7.08 -1.27 11.53
N ASN A 74 5.75 -1.15 11.51
CA ASN A 74 4.86 -1.42 12.64
C ASN A 74 5.29 -0.72 13.96
N THR A 75 5.72 0.54 13.87
CA THR A 75 6.06 1.38 15.04
C THR A 75 5.05 2.50 15.24
N ARG A 76 4.99 3.05 16.46
CA ARG A 76 4.11 4.18 16.78
C ARG A 76 4.45 5.44 15.98
N GLU A 77 5.74 5.67 15.76
CA GLU A 77 6.26 6.75 14.94
C GLU A 77 5.79 6.58 13.49
N ALA A 78 5.92 5.37 12.94
CA ALA A 78 5.46 5.07 11.59
C ALA A 78 3.94 5.28 11.44
N LEU A 79 3.15 4.84 12.42
CA LEU A 79 1.70 5.05 12.44
C LEU A 79 1.34 6.54 12.41
N THR A 80 2.05 7.36 13.18
CA THR A 80 1.87 8.82 13.20
C THR A 80 2.21 9.44 11.85
N THR A 81 3.31 9.02 11.22
CA THR A 81 3.71 9.49 9.89
C THR A 81 2.71 9.08 8.81
N ARG A 82 2.18 7.86 8.86
CA ARG A 82 1.14 7.38 7.93
C ARG A 82 -0.10 8.26 7.97
N ARG A 83 -0.58 8.59 9.16
CA ARG A 83 -1.73 9.50 9.34
C ARG A 83 -1.48 10.86 8.72
N GLN A 84 -0.38 11.51 9.09
CA GLN A 84 0.00 12.81 8.52
C GLN A 84 0.16 12.80 7.00
N LEU A 85 0.63 11.68 6.45
CA LEU A 85 0.82 11.49 5.02
C LEU A 85 -0.53 11.37 4.30
N LEU A 86 -1.42 10.50 4.78
CA LEU A 86 -2.72 10.24 4.16
C LEU A 86 -3.71 11.41 4.36
N ASP A 87 -3.66 12.10 5.49
CA ASP A 87 -4.53 13.27 5.77
C ASP A 87 -4.36 14.39 4.73
N ARG A 88 -3.17 14.54 4.14
CA ARG A 88 -2.90 15.54 3.10
C ARG A 88 -3.69 15.28 1.81
N LEU A 89 -4.16 14.06 1.61
CA LEU A 89 -4.88 13.60 0.43
C LEU A 89 -6.29 13.10 0.78
N ALA A 90 -6.81 13.47 1.96
CA ALA A 90 -8.11 12.98 2.45
C ALA A 90 -9.27 13.31 1.49
N ASP A 91 -9.19 14.43 0.77
CA ASP A 91 -10.21 14.87 -0.18
C ASP A 91 -10.18 14.09 -1.52
N LEU A 92 -9.14 13.29 -1.78
CA LEU A 92 -9.05 12.49 -3.00
C LEU A 92 -9.82 11.18 -2.86
N ASN A 93 -10.59 10.85 -3.90
CA ASN A 93 -11.37 9.62 -3.99
C ASN A 93 -10.65 8.53 -4.81
N ASP A 94 -9.33 8.41 -4.64
CA ASP A 94 -8.53 7.35 -5.29
C ASP A 94 -8.66 6.04 -4.49
N ASP A 95 -8.98 4.95 -5.19
CA ASP A 95 -9.20 3.62 -4.58
C ASP A 95 -8.01 3.18 -3.69
N ASN A 96 -6.77 3.37 -4.15
CA ASN A 96 -5.62 2.94 -3.36
C ASN A 96 -5.44 3.80 -2.11
N LEU A 97 -5.76 5.10 -2.17
CA LEU A 97 -5.75 5.97 -0.99
C LEU A 97 -6.87 5.63 -0.01
N ILE A 98 -8.06 5.25 -0.48
CA ILE A 98 -9.16 4.78 0.36
C ILE A 98 -8.75 3.47 1.05
N GLU A 99 -8.16 2.52 0.32
CA GLU A 99 -7.66 1.26 0.88
C GLU A 99 -6.57 1.51 1.94
N SER A 100 -5.60 2.38 1.67
CA SER A 100 -4.57 2.77 2.64
C SER A 100 -5.15 3.40 3.90
N ARG A 101 -6.18 4.25 3.78
CA ARG A 101 -6.88 4.85 4.93
C ARG A 101 -7.63 3.82 5.76
N ALA A 102 -8.32 2.87 5.12
CA ALA A 102 -8.97 1.77 5.82
C ALA A 102 -7.96 0.90 6.59
N ARG A 103 -6.80 0.60 5.97
CA ARG A 103 -5.70 -0.09 6.66
C ARG A 103 -5.18 0.70 7.86
N LEU A 104 -4.99 2.02 7.70
CA LEU A 104 -4.57 2.87 8.81
C LEU A 104 -5.56 2.83 9.97
N LEU A 105 -6.86 2.97 9.70
CA LEU A 105 -7.92 2.87 10.73
C LEU A 105 -7.88 1.52 11.44
N ALA A 106 -7.70 0.43 10.69
CA ALA A 106 -7.57 -0.91 11.26
C ALA A 106 -6.32 -1.02 12.17
N ASP A 107 -5.18 -0.52 11.71
CA ASP A 107 -3.92 -0.52 12.48
C ASP A 107 -4.00 0.38 13.73
N GLU A 108 -4.92 1.35 13.76
CA GLU A 108 -5.23 2.22 14.90
C GLU A 108 -6.27 1.63 15.86
N GLY A 109 -6.87 0.47 15.51
CA GLY A 109 -7.92 -0.19 16.29
C GLY A 109 -9.33 0.33 16.02
N HIS A 110 -9.51 1.23 15.05
CA HIS A 110 -10.80 1.75 14.60
C HIS A 110 -11.46 0.79 13.60
N HIS A 111 -11.69 -0.46 14.03
CA HIS A 111 -12.09 -1.54 13.12
C HIS A 111 -13.46 -1.33 12.45
N GLN A 112 -14.45 -0.78 13.18
CA GLN A 112 -15.76 -0.48 12.59
C GLN A 112 -15.63 0.63 11.53
N ASP A 113 -14.92 1.71 11.85
CA ASP A 113 -14.70 2.82 10.91
C ASP A 113 -13.93 2.37 9.67
N ALA A 114 -12.97 1.46 9.82
CA ALA A 114 -12.25 0.85 8.71
C ALA A 114 -13.18 0.04 7.79
N LEU A 115 -14.08 -0.76 8.38
CA LEU A 115 -15.05 -1.57 7.64
C LEU A 115 -16.09 -0.69 6.93
N ASP A 116 -16.59 0.34 7.62
CA ASP A 116 -17.54 1.30 7.06
C ASP A 116 -16.93 2.05 5.87
N LEU A 117 -15.65 2.45 5.98
CA LEU A 117 -14.93 3.08 4.87
C LEU A 117 -14.76 2.14 3.67
N LEU A 118 -14.41 0.87 3.89
CA LEU A 118 -14.27 -0.11 2.81
C LEU A 118 -15.60 -0.39 2.11
N THR A 119 -16.68 -0.57 2.89
CA THR A 119 -17.98 -0.97 2.36
C THR A 119 -18.81 0.19 1.83
N GLY A 120 -18.48 1.43 2.23
CA GLY A 120 -19.12 2.64 1.76
C GLY A 120 -18.51 3.26 0.49
N HIS A 121 -17.37 2.76 0.02
CA HIS A 121 -16.69 3.27 -1.19
C HIS A 121 -17.13 2.51 -2.46
N ASP A 122 -17.30 3.23 -3.56
CA ASP A 122 -17.62 2.65 -4.87
C ASP A 122 -16.33 2.26 -5.60
N TRP A 123 -16.03 0.97 -5.60
CA TRP A 123 -14.76 0.43 -6.07
C TRP A 123 -14.73 0.17 -7.57
N GLN A 124 -13.60 0.48 -8.21
CA GLN A 124 -13.33 -0.08 -9.53
C GLN A 124 -13.09 -1.58 -9.44
N LEU A 125 -13.61 -2.31 -10.43
CA LEU A 125 -13.35 -3.74 -10.57
C LEU A 125 -11.89 -3.95 -11.02
N VAL A 126 -11.13 -4.65 -10.18
CA VAL A 126 -9.74 -5.05 -10.44
C VAL A 126 -9.66 -6.57 -10.33
N HIS A 127 -9.21 -7.21 -11.41
CA HIS A 127 -9.07 -8.65 -11.47
C HIS A 127 -7.80 -9.13 -10.77
N GLN A 128 -7.87 -10.29 -10.11
CA GLN A 128 -6.75 -10.98 -9.46
C GLN A 128 -6.06 -10.17 -8.34
N GLN A 129 -6.82 -9.29 -7.68
CA GLN A 129 -6.40 -8.57 -6.48
C GLN A 129 -7.39 -8.87 -5.36
N TYR A 130 -6.89 -9.27 -4.19
CA TYR A 130 -7.70 -9.72 -3.04
C TYR A 130 -7.39 -8.94 -1.76
N SER A 131 -6.76 -7.77 -1.90
CA SER A 131 -6.21 -7.02 -0.76
C SER A 131 -7.32 -6.43 0.11
N ARG A 132 -8.42 -5.98 -0.51
CA ARG A 132 -9.60 -5.40 0.16
C ARG A 132 -10.44 -6.48 0.83
N THR A 133 -10.67 -7.60 0.14
CA THR A 133 -11.42 -8.77 0.65
C THR A 133 -10.74 -9.37 1.86
N ARG A 134 -9.40 -9.52 1.83
CA ARG A 134 -8.64 -9.99 2.99
C ARG A 134 -8.75 -9.05 4.18
N LEU A 135 -8.67 -7.72 3.95
CA LEU A 135 -8.82 -6.73 5.01
C LEU A 135 -10.23 -6.75 5.61
N ALA A 136 -11.28 -6.75 4.78
CA ALA A 136 -12.66 -6.84 5.23
C ALA A 136 -12.93 -8.12 6.03
N THR A 137 -12.37 -9.26 5.59
CA THR A 137 -12.47 -10.54 6.31
C THR A 137 -11.85 -10.43 7.71
N GLN A 138 -10.66 -9.86 7.83
CA GLN A 138 -9.98 -9.66 9.12
C GLN A 138 -10.79 -8.74 10.04
N LEU A 139 -11.33 -7.64 9.50
CA LEU A 139 -12.17 -6.71 10.26
C LEU A 139 -13.46 -7.38 10.76
N CYS A 140 -14.17 -8.10 9.88
CA CYS A 140 -15.37 -8.85 10.28
C CYS A 140 -15.07 -9.90 11.36
N GLN A 141 -13.93 -10.60 11.28
CA GLN A 141 -13.53 -11.56 12.32
C GLN A 141 -13.32 -10.88 13.68
N VAL A 142 -12.65 -9.73 13.71
CA VAL A 142 -12.44 -8.97 14.95
C VAL A 142 -13.75 -8.41 15.51
N LEU A 143 -14.69 -8.05 14.64
CA LEU A 143 -16.00 -7.50 15.00
C LEU A 143 -17.07 -8.59 15.25
N GLU A 144 -16.72 -9.88 15.11
CA GLU A 144 -17.65 -11.02 15.21
C GLU A 144 -18.84 -10.93 14.21
N LEU A 145 -18.57 -10.43 13.01
CA LEU A 145 -19.54 -10.29 11.92
C LEU A 145 -19.39 -11.42 10.88
N SER A 146 -20.40 -11.55 10.01
CA SER A 146 -20.34 -12.47 8.87
C SER A 146 -19.22 -12.08 7.89
N THR A 147 -18.52 -13.08 7.36
CA THR A 147 -17.52 -12.94 6.28
C THR A 147 -18.07 -13.40 4.93
N ASP A 148 -19.38 -13.62 4.83
CA ASP A 148 -20.05 -13.98 3.58
C ASP A 148 -20.34 -12.72 2.76
N PHE A 149 -19.37 -12.30 1.96
CA PHE A 149 -19.47 -11.12 1.10
C PHE A 149 -20.08 -11.48 -0.26
N PRO A 150 -20.95 -10.62 -0.83
CA PRO A 150 -21.41 -10.82 -2.19
C PRO A 150 -20.25 -10.73 -3.19
N PRO A 151 -20.32 -11.43 -4.34
CA PRO A 151 -19.28 -11.33 -5.37
C PRO A 151 -19.06 -9.88 -5.83
N ASN A 152 -17.80 -9.51 -6.08
CA ASN A 152 -17.39 -8.18 -6.54
C ASN A 152 -17.74 -7.01 -5.60
N PHE A 153 -18.18 -7.28 -4.37
CA PHE A 153 -18.62 -6.26 -3.41
C PHE A 153 -17.56 -5.20 -3.10
N LEU A 154 -16.28 -5.56 -3.14
CA LEU A 154 -15.15 -4.65 -2.94
C LEU A 154 -14.39 -4.38 -4.23
N GLY A 155 -15.03 -4.55 -5.40
CA GLY A 155 -14.36 -4.41 -6.69
C GLY A 155 -13.26 -5.44 -6.93
N GLU A 156 -13.30 -6.58 -6.24
CA GLU A 156 -12.38 -7.72 -6.38
C GLU A 156 -13.16 -8.94 -6.84
N ASP A 157 -12.60 -9.71 -7.77
CA ASP A 157 -13.22 -10.97 -8.17
C ASP A 157 -13.18 -12.03 -7.03
N ASN A 158 -13.93 -13.10 -7.22
CA ASN A 158 -13.98 -14.25 -6.31
C ASN A 158 -13.33 -15.50 -6.93
N LEU A 159 -12.41 -15.31 -7.88
CA LEU A 159 -11.66 -16.44 -8.43
C LEU A 159 -10.78 -17.02 -7.34
N ALA A 160 -10.64 -18.34 -7.31
CA ALA A 160 -9.76 -18.96 -6.33
C ALA A 160 -8.31 -18.48 -6.57
N GLU A 161 -7.64 -18.08 -5.49
CA GLU A 161 -6.24 -17.66 -5.56
C GLU A 161 -5.38 -18.78 -6.16
N PHE A 162 -4.38 -18.40 -6.97
CA PHE A 162 -3.51 -19.36 -7.63
C PHE A 162 -2.86 -20.31 -6.60
N GLY A 163 -3.18 -21.60 -6.66
CA GLY A 163 -2.76 -22.64 -5.70
C GLY A 163 -3.90 -23.32 -4.94
N ALA A 164 -5.10 -22.70 -4.86
CA ALA A 164 -6.26 -23.29 -4.19
C ALA A 164 -6.86 -24.53 -4.89
N TYR A 165 -6.46 -24.79 -6.14
CA TYR A 165 -6.89 -25.96 -6.92
C TYR A 165 -5.95 -27.18 -6.81
N GLN A 166 -4.91 -27.14 -5.95
CA GLN A 166 -3.98 -28.28 -5.81
C GLN A 166 -4.43 -29.37 -4.83
N GLU A 167 -5.59 -29.21 -4.19
CA GLU A 167 -6.16 -30.21 -3.30
C GLU A 167 -7.47 -30.78 -3.88
N TYR A 168 -7.38 -31.57 -4.95
CA TYR A 168 -8.41 -32.54 -5.36
C TYR A 168 -7.76 -33.79 -5.96
#